data_AF-A0A5R8L488-F1
#
_entry.id   AF-A0A5R8L488-F1
#
_cell.length_a   1.000
_cell.length_b   1.000
_cell.length_c   1.000
_cell.angle_alpha   90.00
_cell.angle_beta   90.00
_cell.angle_gamma   90.00
#
_symmetry.space_group_name_H-M   'P 1'
#
loop_
_entity.id
_entity.type
_entity.pdbx_description
1 polymer ?
#
loop_
_entity_poly.entity_id
_entity_poly.type
_entity_poly.pdbx_seq_one_letter_code
_entity_poly.pdbx_strand_id
1 'polypeptide(L)'
;MTEPRPENDLEVTMRLVRSGELSSERLAPALLEAELVVLVDGTPDPTSIEPLVVHHDDANFLAVFTATDQVPAEFGEGRSALLLPGRLLISGAAREVGLVVNPGSAGAMEIPPSALAALRQVSAAPSTRYFIREQMVEGQVVPVSVFRRRSTPDGPVDERLLDVDSWTDDRHGTVDKAIRFPLDADIEEISPEAAQDVFDMVARRTYVPLQRR
;
A
#
# COMPACT_ATOMS: atom_id res chain seq x y z
N MET A 1 -10.73 -7.99 -34.25
CA MET A 1 -10.78 -6.67 -33.59
C MET A 1 -11.16 -6.93 -32.16
N THR A 2 -10.21 -6.81 -31.23
CA THR A 2 -10.48 -6.98 -29.80
C THR A 2 -11.13 -5.69 -29.32
N GLU A 3 -12.28 -5.77 -28.64
CA GLU A 3 -12.88 -4.61 -28.02
C GLU A 3 -11.91 -4.01 -26.99
N PRO A 4 -11.76 -2.67 -26.95
CA PRO A 4 -10.88 -2.05 -25.97
C PRO A 4 -11.41 -2.33 -24.56
N ARG A 5 -10.51 -2.74 -23.66
CA ARG A 5 -10.81 -2.88 -22.24
C ARG A 5 -11.34 -1.55 -21.69
N PRO A 6 -12.33 -1.56 -20.79
CA PRO A 6 -12.70 -0.34 -20.07
C PRO A 6 -11.51 0.23 -19.30
N GLU A 7 -11.33 1.56 -19.34
CA GLU A 7 -10.32 2.26 -18.56
C GLU A 7 -10.48 1.94 -17.06
N ASN A 8 -9.37 1.76 -16.34
CA ASN A 8 -9.36 1.67 -14.89
C ASN A 8 -9.36 3.07 -14.24
N ASP A 9 -9.57 3.14 -12.93
CA ASP A 9 -9.70 4.40 -12.20
C ASP A 9 -8.47 5.31 -12.35
N LEU A 10 -7.26 4.73 -12.42
CA LEU A 10 -6.03 5.48 -12.65
C LEU A 10 -5.98 6.04 -14.08
N GLU A 11 -6.33 5.24 -15.10
CA GLU A 11 -6.39 5.68 -16.50
C GLU A 11 -7.40 6.82 -16.70
N VAL A 12 -8.60 6.69 -16.10
CA VAL A 12 -9.61 7.76 -16.10
C VAL A 12 -9.08 9.02 -15.40
N THR A 13 -8.46 8.87 -14.23
CA THR A 13 -7.88 10.01 -13.50
C THR A 13 -6.77 10.69 -14.31
N MET A 14 -5.87 9.93 -14.92
CA MET A 14 -4.79 10.44 -15.78
C MET A 14 -5.35 11.20 -16.98
N ARG A 15 -6.39 10.68 -17.63
CA ARG A 15 -7.06 11.34 -18.76
C ARG A 15 -7.70 12.66 -18.33
N LEU A 16 -8.44 12.68 -17.23
CA LEU A 16 -9.13 13.88 -16.72
C LEU A 16 -8.16 14.94 -16.19
N VAL A 17 -7.05 14.53 -15.56
CA VAL A 17 -5.99 15.47 -15.17
C VAL A 17 -5.34 16.10 -16.41
N ARG A 18 -5.09 15.30 -17.46
CA ARG A 18 -4.51 15.78 -18.72
C ARG A 18 -5.44 16.74 -19.48
N SER A 19 -6.76 16.51 -19.44
CA SER A 19 -7.75 17.42 -20.03
C SER A 19 -8.01 18.67 -19.18
N GLY A 20 -7.49 18.72 -17.94
CA GLY A 20 -7.72 19.81 -17.00
C GLY A 20 -9.09 19.73 -16.30
N GLU A 21 -9.84 18.65 -16.49
CA GLU A 21 -11.12 18.40 -15.82
C GLU A 21 -10.95 18.00 -14.34
N LEU A 22 -9.79 17.45 -13.98
CA LEU A 22 -9.40 17.16 -12.59
C LEU A 22 -8.09 17.86 -12.21
N SER A 23 -7.98 18.22 -10.92
CA SER A 23 -6.72 18.70 -10.33
C SER A 23 -5.67 17.60 -10.31
N SER A 24 -4.40 17.95 -10.57
CA SER A 24 -3.26 17.03 -10.50
C SER A 24 -3.08 16.39 -9.12
N GLU A 25 -3.59 17.01 -8.06
CA GLU A 25 -3.59 16.46 -6.69
C GLU A 25 -4.36 15.14 -6.59
N ARG A 26 -5.33 14.88 -7.48
CA ARG A 26 -6.10 13.63 -7.52
C ARG A 26 -5.29 12.44 -8.04
N LEU A 27 -4.17 12.68 -8.70
CA LEU A 27 -3.31 11.62 -9.24
C LEU A 27 -2.61 10.84 -8.13
N ALA A 28 -2.19 11.52 -7.07
CA ALA A 28 -1.47 10.94 -5.94
C ALA A 28 -2.23 9.76 -5.28
N PRO A 29 -3.47 9.94 -4.78
CA PRO A 29 -4.22 8.84 -4.18
C PRO A 29 -4.55 7.74 -5.20
N ALA A 30 -4.95 8.10 -6.42
CA ALA A 30 -5.26 7.11 -7.47
C ALA A 30 -4.06 6.21 -7.79
N LEU A 31 -2.86 6.77 -7.83
CA LEU A 31 -1.63 6.02 -8.08
C LEU A 31 -1.22 5.13 -6.90
N LEU A 32 -1.43 5.58 -5.65
CA LEU A 32 -1.10 4.81 -4.45
C LEU A 32 -2.03 3.61 -4.22
N GLU A 33 -3.25 3.69 -4.73
CA GLU A 33 -4.28 2.64 -4.65
C GLU A 33 -4.29 1.69 -5.86
N ALA A 34 -3.69 2.09 -6.98
CA ALA A 34 -3.65 1.27 -8.19
C ALA A 34 -2.77 0.02 -8.03
N GLU A 35 -3.22 -1.09 -8.62
CA GLU A 35 -2.39 -2.24 -8.94
C GLU A 35 -1.67 -1.97 -10.26
N LEU A 36 -0.33 -1.98 -10.24
CA LEU A 36 0.50 -1.62 -11.39
C LEU A 36 1.29 -2.83 -11.87
N VAL A 37 1.42 -2.96 -13.18
CA VAL A 37 2.27 -3.95 -13.82
C VAL A 37 3.69 -3.40 -13.92
N VAL A 38 4.65 -4.15 -13.42
CA VAL A 38 6.09 -3.87 -13.51
C VAL A 38 6.76 -4.99 -14.27
N LEU A 39 7.62 -4.61 -15.20
CA LEU A 39 8.41 -5.57 -15.96
C LEU A 39 9.73 -5.81 -15.24
N VAL A 40 10.08 -7.07 -15.03
CA VAL A 40 11.34 -7.49 -14.43
C VAL A 40 12.08 -8.41 -15.39
N ASP A 41 13.40 -8.33 -15.40
CA ASP A 41 14.21 -9.21 -16.21
C ASP A 41 14.18 -10.64 -15.66
N GLY A 42 13.97 -11.62 -16.54
CA GLY A 42 14.00 -13.03 -16.19
C GLY A 42 12.89 -13.45 -15.20
N THR A 43 13.21 -14.41 -14.33
CA THR A 43 12.31 -14.90 -13.28
C THR A 43 12.49 -14.07 -12.02
N PRO A 44 11.43 -13.47 -11.46
CA PRO A 44 11.52 -12.62 -10.27
C PRO A 44 12.06 -13.40 -9.07
N ASP A 45 13.05 -12.81 -8.39
CA ASP A 45 13.45 -13.24 -7.05
C ASP A 45 12.47 -12.63 -6.02
N PRO A 46 11.98 -13.42 -5.04
CA PRO A 46 11.01 -12.94 -4.06
C PRO A 46 11.55 -11.87 -3.09
N THR A 47 12.88 -11.66 -3.04
CA THR A 47 13.55 -10.73 -2.14
C THR A 47 14.12 -9.50 -2.84
N SER A 48 14.26 -9.53 -4.16
CA SER A 48 14.75 -8.39 -4.94
C SER A 48 14.23 -8.46 -6.37
N ILE A 49 13.70 -7.34 -6.85
CA ILE A 49 13.30 -7.20 -8.25
C ILE A 49 14.19 -6.17 -8.92
N GLU A 50 14.60 -6.45 -10.15
CA GLU A 50 15.27 -5.50 -11.04
C GLU A 50 14.25 -5.03 -12.07
N PRO A 51 13.52 -3.93 -11.81
CA PRO A 51 12.47 -3.47 -12.69
C PRO A 51 13.03 -2.70 -13.88
N LEU A 52 12.25 -2.66 -14.97
CA LEU A 52 12.58 -1.89 -16.16
C LEU A 52 12.69 -0.39 -15.81
N VAL A 53 13.88 0.17 -16.05
CA VAL A 53 14.16 1.60 -15.96
C VAL A 53 14.35 2.16 -17.36
N VAL A 54 13.61 3.20 -17.69
CA VAL A 54 13.78 3.97 -18.93
C VAL A 54 14.51 5.27 -18.63
N HIS A 55 15.25 5.75 -19.63
CA HIS A 55 16.04 6.96 -19.53
C HIS A 55 15.40 8.03 -20.42
N HIS A 56 15.13 9.20 -19.87
CA HIS A 56 14.64 10.36 -20.61
C HIS A 56 15.36 11.61 -20.10
N ASP A 57 15.97 12.35 -21.02
CA ASP A 57 16.93 13.43 -20.73
C ASP A 57 18.03 12.96 -19.75
N ASP A 58 18.15 13.64 -18.59
CA ASP A 58 19.12 13.36 -17.54
C ASP A 58 18.52 12.58 -16.35
N ALA A 59 17.32 12.01 -16.50
CA ALA A 59 16.60 11.34 -15.42
C ALA A 59 16.25 9.88 -15.74
N ASN A 60 16.27 9.07 -14.68
CA ASN A 60 15.89 7.67 -14.72
C ASN A 60 14.45 7.52 -14.24
N PHE A 61 13.64 6.74 -14.96
CA PHE A 61 12.24 6.50 -14.62
C PHE A 61 11.96 5.01 -14.52
N LEU A 62 11.35 4.61 -13.41
CA LEU A 62 10.75 3.29 -13.28
C LEU A 62 9.55 3.19 -14.22
N ALA A 63 9.59 2.24 -15.15
CA ALA A 63 8.48 1.98 -16.07
C ALA A 63 7.43 1.11 -15.40
N VAL A 64 6.19 1.61 -15.37
CA VAL A 64 5.02 0.89 -14.86
C VAL A 64 3.87 0.99 -15.82
N PHE A 65 3.00 -0.01 -15.81
CA PHE A 65 1.86 -0.09 -16.71
C PHE A 65 0.57 -0.27 -15.91
N THR A 66 -0.51 0.33 -16.37
CA THR A 66 -1.82 0.25 -15.71
C THR A 66 -2.50 -1.11 -15.92
N ALA A 67 -2.03 -1.89 -16.89
CA ALA A 67 -2.48 -3.24 -17.18
C ALA A 67 -1.49 -3.96 -18.11
N THR A 68 -1.58 -5.29 -18.22
CA THR A 68 -0.67 -6.09 -19.06
C THR A 68 -0.84 -5.82 -20.56
N ASP A 69 -2.04 -5.39 -20.98
CA ASP A 69 -2.33 -5.01 -22.37
C ASP A 69 -1.78 -3.62 -22.74
N GLN A 70 -1.37 -2.83 -21.76
CA GLN A 70 -0.69 -1.55 -21.96
C GLN A 70 0.82 -1.69 -22.14
N VAL A 71 1.37 -2.91 -22.03
CA VAL A 71 2.79 -3.18 -22.23
C VAL A 71 3.08 -3.25 -23.74
N PRO A 72 3.87 -2.30 -24.31
CA PRO A 72 4.37 -2.42 -25.66
C PRO A 72 5.19 -3.69 -25.85
N ALA A 73 5.08 -4.30 -27.05
CA ALA A 73 5.76 -5.55 -27.36
C ALA A 73 7.28 -5.45 -27.17
N GLU A 74 7.88 -4.29 -27.49
CA GLU A 74 9.33 -4.06 -27.30
C GLU A 74 9.78 -4.10 -25.83
N PHE A 75 8.90 -3.80 -24.88
CA PHE A 75 9.24 -3.83 -23.47
C PHE A 75 9.03 -5.22 -22.87
N GLY A 76 8.05 -5.98 -23.36
CA GLY A 76 7.71 -7.31 -22.84
C GLY A 76 8.68 -8.43 -23.22
N GLU A 77 9.50 -8.27 -24.26
CA GLU A 77 10.40 -9.34 -24.73
C GLU A 77 11.44 -9.72 -23.66
N GLY A 78 11.47 -10.99 -23.27
CA GLY A 78 12.41 -11.53 -22.27
C GLY A 78 12.11 -11.14 -20.82
N ARG A 79 10.97 -10.49 -20.55
CA ARG A 79 10.60 -9.99 -19.22
C ARG A 79 9.36 -10.67 -18.65
N SER A 80 9.31 -10.74 -17.33
CA SER A 80 8.12 -11.16 -16.60
C SER A 80 7.34 -9.93 -16.16
N ALA A 81 6.01 -9.98 -16.25
CA ALA A 81 5.13 -8.95 -15.70
C ALA A 81 4.72 -9.33 -14.27
N LEU A 82 4.99 -8.44 -13.32
CA LEU A 82 4.56 -8.53 -11.93
C LEU A 82 3.47 -7.51 -11.65
N LEU A 83 2.40 -7.92 -10.97
CA LEU A 83 1.39 -6.99 -10.46
C LEU A 83 1.77 -6.58 -9.03
N LEU A 84 1.90 -5.28 -8.79
CA LEU A 84 2.31 -4.73 -7.51
C LEU A 84 1.46 -3.50 -7.13
N PRO A 85 1.06 -3.36 -5.86
CA PRO A 85 0.43 -2.14 -5.37
C PRO A 85 1.32 -0.91 -5.58
N GLY A 86 0.77 0.17 -6.11
CA GLY A 86 1.50 1.41 -6.40
C GLY A 86 2.20 1.99 -5.18
N ARG A 87 1.60 1.88 -3.98
CA ARG A 87 2.24 2.22 -2.71
C ARG A 87 3.54 1.45 -2.42
N LEU A 88 3.60 0.15 -2.74
CA LEU A 88 4.80 -0.65 -2.53
C LEU A 88 5.90 -0.26 -3.50
N LEU A 89 5.54 0.01 -4.76
CA LEU A 89 6.48 0.51 -5.77
C LEU A 89 7.04 1.88 -5.41
N ILE A 90 6.18 2.82 -5.05
CA ILE A 90 6.58 4.19 -4.71
C ILE A 90 7.49 4.20 -3.46
N SER A 91 7.14 3.41 -2.43
CA SER A 91 7.96 3.30 -1.21
C SER A 91 9.31 2.61 -1.45
N GLY A 92 9.36 1.62 -2.35
CA GLY A 92 10.58 0.87 -2.67
C GLY A 92 11.50 1.53 -3.70
N ALA A 93 11.02 2.50 -4.48
CA ALA A 93 11.80 3.16 -5.53
C ALA A 93 13.02 3.91 -4.98
N ALA A 94 14.12 3.93 -5.73
CA ALA A 94 15.32 4.72 -5.41
C ALA A 94 15.02 6.23 -5.40
N ARG A 95 15.78 7.03 -4.64
CA ARG A 95 15.46 8.45 -4.37
C ARG A 95 15.56 9.34 -5.61
N GLU A 96 16.45 8.97 -6.50
CA GLU A 96 16.83 9.65 -7.73
C GLU A 96 15.98 9.23 -8.94
N VAL A 97 15.14 8.21 -8.79
CA VAL A 97 14.31 7.67 -9.87
C VAL A 97 12.92 8.31 -9.84
N GLY A 98 12.41 8.68 -11.03
CA GLY A 98 11.03 9.07 -11.27
C GLY A 98 10.15 7.87 -11.61
N LEU A 99 8.88 8.10 -11.94
CA LEU A 99 7.97 7.05 -12.40
C LEU A 99 7.41 7.45 -13.76
N VAL A 100 7.37 6.52 -14.71
CA VAL A 100 6.63 6.72 -15.97
C VAL A 100 5.54 5.66 -16.07
N VAL A 101 4.30 6.13 -16.23
CA VAL A 101 3.12 5.28 -16.36
C VAL A 101 2.78 5.14 -17.84
N ASN A 102 2.63 3.90 -18.29
CA ASN A 102 2.36 3.50 -19.68
C ASN A 102 3.31 4.14 -20.71
N PRO A 103 4.64 3.99 -20.55
CA PRO A 103 5.61 4.51 -21.52
C PRO A 103 5.32 3.96 -22.92
N GLY A 104 5.49 4.80 -23.94
CA GLY A 104 5.19 4.44 -25.34
C GLY A 104 3.71 4.54 -25.74
N SER A 105 2.80 4.80 -24.79
CA SER A 105 1.37 5.02 -25.10
C SER A 105 1.03 6.51 -25.27
N ALA A 106 -0.07 6.82 -25.98
CA ALA A 106 -0.61 8.18 -26.04
C ALA A 106 -1.07 8.71 -24.66
N GLY A 107 -1.37 7.79 -23.74
CA GLY A 107 -1.74 8.05 -22.36
C GLY A 107 -0.54 8.12 -21.40
N ALA A 108 0.69 8.11 -21.89
CA ALA A 108 1.88 8.11 -21.04
C ALA A 108 1.89 9.32 -20.10
N MET A 109 2.39 9.12 -18.88
CA MET A 109 2.53 10.19 -17.89
C MET A 109 3.82 10.01 -17.10
N GLU A 110 4.63 11.07 -17.09
CA GLU A 110 5.86 11.13 -16.32
C GLU A 110 5.63 11.82 -14.98
N ILE A 111 6.18 11.22 -13.94
CA ILE A 111 6.21 11.75 -12.58
C ILE A 111 7.68 11.94 -12.24
N PRO A 112 8.17 13.20 -12.19
CA PRO A 112 9.58 13.45 -11.96
C PRO A 112 10.02 12.97 -10.56
N PRO A 113 11.32 12.71 -10.34
CA PRO A 113 11.84 12.24 -9.06
C PRO A 113 11.39 13.09 -7.85
N SER A 114 11.30 14.42 -8.03
CA SER A 114 10.83 15.35 -7.01
C SER A 114 9.36 15.14 -6.62
N ALA A 115 8.48 14.91 -7.61
CA ALA A 115 7.09 14.59 -7.37
C ALA A 115 6.93 13.19 -6.74
N LEU A 116 7.73 12.21 -7.19
CA LEU A 116 7.75 10.87 -6.60
C LEU A 116 8.24 10.90 -5.14
N ALA A 117 9.17 11.79 -4.81
CA ALA A 117 9.61 12.00 -3.43
C ALA A 117 8.49 12.58 -2.54
N ALA A 118 7.66 13.49 -3.07
CA ALA A 118 6.48 13.98 -2.35
C ALA A 118 5.44 12.86 -2.15
N LEU A 119 5.19 12.05 -3.19
CA LEU A 119 4.32 10.87 -3.09
C LEU A 119 4.81 9.86 -2.07
N ARG A 120 6.14 9.66 -1.95
CA ARG A 120 6.73 8.84 -0.89
C ARG A 120 6.42 9.37 0.49
N GLN A 121 6.45 10.68 0.71
CA GLN A 121 6.08 11.28 2.00
C GLN A 121 4.60 11.07 2.33
N VAL A 122 3.72 11.15 1.32
CA VAL A 122 2.28 10.87 1.48
C VAL A 122 2.03 9.36 1.70
N SER A 123 2.73 8.49 0.99
CA SER A 123 2.66 7.03 1.18
C SER A 123 3.25 6.59 2.53
N ALA A 124 4.25 7.30 3.02
CA ALA A 124 4.85 7.12 4.34
C ALA A 124 4.11 7.92 5.41
N ALA A 125 3.02 8.61 5.06
CA ALA A 125 2.18 9.27 6.05
C ALA A 125 1.80 8.24 7.11
N PRO A 126 1.80 8.61 8.41
CA PRO A 126 1.65 7.66 9.48
C PRO A 126 0.38 6.82 9.29
N SER A 127 0.57 5.56 8.89
CA SER A 127 -0.51 4.59 8.84
C SER A 127 -0.47 3.82 10.15
N THR A 128 -1.62 3.74 10.80
CA THR A 128 -1.79 2.93 12.00
C THR A 128 -2.59 1.71 11.63
N ARG A 129 -1.99 0.52 11.77
CA ARG A 129 -2.67 -0.76 11.69
C ARG A 129 -3.03 -1.19 13.09
N TYR A 130 -4.22 -1.76 13.28
CA TYR A 130 -4.70 -2.21 14.57
C TYR A 130 -4.84 -3.72 14.59
N PHE A 131 -4.49 -4.33 15.71
CA PHE A 131 -4.60 -5.77 15.92
C PHE A 131 -5.28 -6.03 17.24
N ILE A 132 -5.96 -7.15 17.32
CA ILE A 132 -6.71 -7.51 18.51
C ILE A 132 -6.46 -8.94 18.92
N ARG A 133 -6.36 -9.14 20.24
CA ARG A 133 -6.47 -10.44 20.86
C ARG A 133 -7.88 -10.59 21.38
N GLU A 134 -8.54 -11.67 20.98
CA GLU A 134 -9.84 -12.05 21.52
C GLU A 134 -9.71 -13.28 22.41
N GLN A 135 -10.62 -13.42 23.37
CA GLN A 135 -10.70 -14.61 24.23
C GLN A 135 -12.16 -14.98 24.49
N MET A 136 -12.41 -16.27 24.70
CA MET A 136 -13.72 -16.76 25.13
C MET A 136 -13.95 -16.44 26.62
N VAL A 137 -14.96 -15.62 26.92
CA VAL A 137 -15.41 -15.27 28.27
C VAL A 137 -16.92 -15.52 28.32
N GLU A 138 -17.38 -16.34 29.27
CA GLU A 138 -18.81 -16.67 29.45
C GLU A 138 -19.53 -17.13 28.16
N GLY A 139 -18.82 -17.83 27.28
CA GLY A 139 -19.36 -18.32 26.01
C GLY A 139 -19.42 -17.27 24.89
N GLN A 140 -18.86 -16.09 25.11
CA GLN A 140 -18.73 -15.03 24.12
C GLN A 140 -17.26 -14.74 23.82
N VAL A 141 -16.94 -14.51 22.53
CA VAL A 141 -15.60 -14.07 22.12
C VAL A 141 -15.53 -12.56 22.30
N VAL A 142 -14.66 -12.09 23.19
CA VAL A 142 -14.54 -10.67 23.54
C VAL A 142 -13.10 -10.19 23.38
N PRO A 143 -12.90 -8.90 23.07
CA PRO A 143 -11.56 -8.32 22.97
C PRO A 143 -10.88 -8.22 24.34
N VAL A 144 -9.65 -8.71 24.44
CA VAL A 144 -8.86 -8.70 25.69
C VAL A 144 -7.54 -7.93 25.60
N SER A 145 -7.04 -7.66 24.39
CA SER A 145 -5.88 -6.77 24.19
C SER A 145 -5.94 -6.14 22.81
N VAL A 146 -5.57 -4.87 22.73
CA VAL A 146 -5.42 -4.14 21.47
C VAL A 146 -3.95 -3.79 21.27
N PHE A 147 -3.49 -3.94 20.04
CA PHE A 147 -2.16 -3.56 19.61
C PHE A 147 -2.28 -2.63 18.40
N ARG A 148 -1.24 -1.83 18.17
CA ARG A 148 -1.11 -1.04 16.96
C ARG A 148 0.32 -1.12 16.41
N ARG A 149 0.43 -1.05 15.09
CA ARG A 149 1.69 -0.73 14.39
C ARG A 149 1.54 0.63 13.76
N ARG A 150 2.39 1.58 14.14
CA ARG A 150 2.51 2.88 13.47
C ARG A 150 3.68 2.85 12.52
N SER A 151 3.43 3.13 11.25
CA SER A 151 4.49 3.38 10.28
C SER A 151 5.04 4.78 10.51
N THR A 152 6.31 4.90 10.89
CA THR A 152 7.00 6.20 11.05
C THR A 152 8.18 6.30 10.09
N PRO A 153 8.72 7.51 9.83
CA PRO A 153 9.91 7.67 8.98
C PRO A 153 11.14 6.89 9.47
N ASP A 154 11.25 6.65 10.78
CA ASP A 154 12.36 5.92 11.41
C ASP A 154 12.12 4.40 11.47
N GLY A 155 10.96 3.93 10.99
CA GLY A 155 10.56 2.52 10.98
C GLY A 155 9.20 2.26 11.66
N PRO A 156 8.73 1.00 11.66
CA PRO A 156 7.51 0.64 12.35
C PRO A 156 7.69 0.68 13.87
N VAL A 157 6.70 1.22 14.57
CA VAL A 157 6.61 1.24 16.03
C VAL A 157 5.40 0.41 16.46
N ASP A 158 5.65 -0.65 17.23
CA ASP A 158 4.61 -1.57 17.72
C ASP A 158 4.30 -1.31 19.19
N GLU A 159 3.02 -1.16 19.50
CA GLU A 159 2.54 -0.77 20.83
C GLU A 159 1.31 -1.61 21.23
N ARG A 160 1.16 -1.83 22.53
CA ARG A 160 -0.04 -2.41 23.15
C ARG A 160 -0.79 -1.34 23.93
N LEU A 161 -2.11 -1.34 23.83
CA LEU A 161 -2.98 -0.46 24.59
C LEU A 161 -2.95 -0.87 26.08
N LEU A 162 -2.72 0.11 26.96
CA LEU A 162 -2.81 -0.04 28.41
C LEU A 162 -4.15 0.47 28.94
N ASP A 163 -4.57 1.63 28.46
CA ASP A 163 -5.83 2.31 28.80
C ASP A 163 -6.17 3.27 27.65
N VAL A 164 -7.33 3.93 27.69
CA VAL A 164 -7.73 4.94 26.69
C VAL A 164 -6.58 5.92 26.45
N ASP A 165 -6.18 6.07 25.19
CA ASP A 165 -5.06 6.90 24.72
C ASP A 165 -3.68 6.62 25.35
N SER A 166 -3.54 5.53 26.12
CA SER A 166 -2.32 5.13 26.80
C SER A 166 -1.75 3.85 26.18
N TRP A 167 -0.53 3.93 25.67
CA TRP A 167 0.13 2.87 24.91
C TRP A 167 1.50 2.55 25.52
N THR A 168 1.94 1.31 25.36
CA THR A 168 3.27 0.86 25.78
C THR A 168 3.91 0.00 24.69
N ASP A 169 5.23 -0.01 24.61
CA ASP A 169 5.96 -0.81 23.62
C ASP A 169 5.55 -2.29 23.66
N ASP A 170 5.34 -2.88 22.48
CA ASP A 170 5.16 -4.32 22.34
C ASP A 170 6.51 -5.05 22.49
N ARG A 171 6.92 -5.23 23.75
CA ARG A 171 8.21 -5.86 24.11
C ARG A 171 8.37 -7.30 23.64
N HIS A 172 7.27 -7.96 23.27
CA HIS A 172 7.29 -9.36 22.85
C HIS A 172 7.32 -9.53 21.33
N GLY A 173 7.29 -8.44 20.56
CA GLY A 173 7.23 -8.49 19.10
C GLY A 173 5.98 -9.23 18.60
N THR A 174 4.88 -9.12 19.35
CA THR A 174 3.60 -9.77 19.07
C THR A 174 3.06 -9.35 17.71
N VAL A 175 3.06 -8.04 17.42
CA VAL A 175 2.57 -7.49 16.16
C VAL A 175 3.47 -7.88 14.99
N ASP A 176 4.78 -7.78 15.15
CA ASP A 176 5.74 -8.20 14.13
C ASP A 176 5.61 -9.69 13.78
N LYS A 177 5.47 -10.54 14.80
CA LYS A 177 5.24 -11.97 14.63
C LYS A 177 3.93 -12.24 13.90
N ALA A 178 2.85 -11.56 14.28
CA ALA A 178 1.53 -11.75 13.65
C ALA A 178 1.54 -11.38 12.16
N ILE A 179 2.26 -10.33 11.79
CA ILE A 179 2.41 -9.92 10.38
C ILE A 179 3.24 -10.94 9.59
N ARG A 180 4.31 -11.49 10.18
CA ARG A 180 5.18 -12.47 9.50
C ARG A 180 4.56 -13.87 9.43
N PHE A 181 3.77 -14.26 10.43
CA PHE A 181 3.22 -15.60 10.59
C PHE A 181 1.72 -15.54 10.93
N PRO A 182 0.87 -15.06 10.00
CA PRO A 182 -0.54 -14.78 10.29
C PRO A 182 -1.34 -16.04 10.68
N LEU A 183 -0.95 -17.22 10.19
CA LEU A 183 -1.62 -18.49 10.52
C LEU A 183 -1.30 -18.98 11.94
N ASP A 184 -0.18 -18.54 12.52
CA ASP A 184 0.26 -18.91 13.87
C ASP A 184 0.03 -17.77 14.88
N ALA A 185 -0.58 -16.68 14.44
CA ALA A 185 -0.80 -15.49 15.23
C ALA A 185 -1.96 -15.69 16.21
N ASP A 186 -1.79 -15.21 17.44
CA ASP A 186 -2.84 -15.16 18.46
C ASP A 186 -3.55 -13.80 18.51
N ILE A 187 -3.34 -12.98 17.47
CA ILE A 187 -3.99 -11.69 17.25
C ILE A 187 -4.43 -11.58 15.79
N GLU A 188 -5.53 -10.89 15.55
CA GLU A 188 -6.12 -10.65 14.23
C GLU A 188 -6.02 -9.15 13.88
N GLU A 189 -5.74 -8.82 12.63
CA GLU A 189 -5.78 -7.43 12.16
C GLU A 189 -7.24 -6.96 12.02
N ILE A 190 -7.52 -5.75 12.52
CA ILE A 190 -8.86 -5.16 12.48
C ILE A 190 -8.82 -3.79 11.79
N SER A 191 -9.97 -3.37 11.27
CA SER A 191 -10.11 -2.04 10.68
C SER A 191 -10.01 -0.94 11.74
N PRO A 192 -9.69 0.30 11.35
CA PRO A 192 -9.70 1.46 12.26
C PRO A 192 -11.06 1.68 12.93
N GLU A 193 -12.16 1.41 12.24
CA GLU A 193 -13.53 1.53 12.78
C GLU A 193 -13.78 0.48 13.88
N ALA A 194 -13.40 -0.77 13.63
CA ALA A 194 -13.49 -1.82 14.64
C ALA A 194 -12.57 -1.53 15.84
N ALA A 195 -11.39 -0.93 15.61
CA ALA A 195 -10.51 -0.51 16.70
C ALA A 195 -11.15 0.59 17.56
N GLN A 196 -11.85 1.55 16.93
CA GLN A 196 -12.60 2.58 17.63
C GLN A 196 -13.70 2.01 18.51
N ASP A 197 -14.44 0.99 18.03
CA ASP A 197 -15.44 0.29 18.85
C ASP A 197 -14.81 -0.32 20.12
N VAL A 198 -13.59 -0.87 20.02
CA VAL A 198 -12.87 -1.40 21.19
C VAL A 198 -12.42 -0.28 22.12
N PHE A 199 -11.96 0.86 21.60
CA PHE A 199 -11.59 2.01 22.43
C PHE A 199 -12.79 2.52 23.23
N ASP A 200 -13.97 2.56 22.61
CA ASP A 200 -15.23 2.89 23.28
C ASP A 200 -15.59 1.87 24.38
N MET A 201 -15.33 0.57 24.14
CA MET A 201 -15.51 -0.49 25.15
C MET A 201 -14.56 -0.31 26.34
N VAL A 202 -13.28 -0.03 26.10
CA VAL A 202 -12.26 0.22 27.15
C VAL A 202 -12.67 1.44 27.97
N ALA A 203 -13.07 2.53 27.32
CA ALA A 203 -13.53 3.75 27.99
C ALA A 203 -14.75 3.50 28.89
N ARG A 204 -15.70 2.67 28.44
CA ARG A 204 -16.91 2.31 29.20
C ARG A 204 -16.70 1.17 30.18
N ARG A 205 -15.58 0.45 30.09
CA ARG A 205 -15.29 -0.82 30.80
C ARG A 205 -16.34 -1.89 30.56
N THR A 206 -16.92 -1.91 29.36
CA THR A 206 -17.94 -2.88 28.95
C THR A 206 -17.47 -3.58 27.70
N TYR A 207 -17.12 -4.85 27.83
CA TYR A 207 -16.56 -5.66 26.76
C TYR A 207 -17.63 -6.59 26.20
N VAL A 208 -17.90 -6.45 24.90
CA VAL A 208 -18.87 -7.27 24.16
C VAL A 208 -18.20 -7.79 22.89
N PRO A 209 -18.73 -8.84 22.25
CA PRO A 209 -18.20 -9.32 20.99
C PRO A 209 -18.14 -8.23 19.92
N LEU A 210 -17.06 -8.23 19.14
CA LEU A 210 -16.91 -7.30 18.02
C LEU A 210 -17.94 -7.56 16.94
N GLN A 211 -18.51 -6.48 16.43
CA GLN A 211 -19.37 -6.53 15.25
C GLN A 211 -18.47 -6.63 14.02
N ARG A 212 -18.16 -7.86 13.59
CA ARG A 212 -17.40 -8.08 12.35
C ARG A 212 -18.25 -7.59 11.16
N ARG A 213 -17.84 -6.50 10.52
CA ARG A 213 -18.44 -5.96 9.28
C ARG A 213 -17.65 -6.41 8.07
#